data_AF-A0A368LG65-F1
#
_entry.id   AF-A0A368LG65-F1
#
_cell.length_a   1.000
_cell.length_b   1.000
_cell.length_c   1.000
_cell.angle_alpha   90.00
_cell.angle_beta   90.00
_cell.angle_gamma   90.00
#
_symmetry.space_group_name_H-M   'P 1'
#
loop_
_entity.id
_entity.type
_entity.pdbx_description
1 polymer ?
#
loop_
_entity_poly.entity_id
_entity_poly.type
_entity_poly.pdbx_seq_one_letter_code
_entity_poly.pdbx_strand_id
1 'polypeptide(L)'
;MKHYSAQSKESALQKMMPPNNIAIAQLSIEMGIGESTLYNWRKQAIDKGHLVPGDGKNAEQWSSANKFSVVLETASLNQAELAEYCRGKGLYVEQVSAWRNACIDANANVKEQEKAFSTETKKDKKQINQLEKELRRKDKALAETAALLVLRKKAKCDLGGSRGRMILDSARIQAVKLVNEAVSSGAPKFKACRELGISVRTYQRWTVDGNIKTDGRPISQRPEPKNKLSKAERDNILAIVNSDDFKSLPPSQIVPTLADEGIYLASESTYYRVLHEEKQQNARGRSQIKERKVPTTHCATGPNQVWCWDITWLPGPAKGLHFYLYLILDIFSRKIVGWEIHDDESAENASILIKKAHLKEGVKDNPLVLHSDNGSPMKGSSMLETLYSLGVVSSFNRPRVSNDNAYAESIFKTCKYRPDYPYKGFSTIDEARSWVLKFSHWYNFNHKHSGIKYVSPHQRHSGLAGDILANRKEVYQGAKDAHPERWSGNIRNWDLPKEVYLNPEQNSVKAESA
;
A
#
# COMPACT_ATOMS: atom_id res chain seq x y z
N MET A 1 58.50 77.99 -19.47
CA MET A 1 57.84 78.19 -18.16
C MET A 1 58.07 79.63 -17.72
N LYS A 2 57.04 80.36 -17.29
CA LYS A 2 57.23 81.68 -16.68
C LYS A 2 58.03 81.48 -15.38
N HIS A 3 59.24 82.03 -15.32
CA HIS A 3 60.06 82.01 -14.11
C HIS A 3 59.60 83.15 -13.20
N TYR A 4 58.91 82.82 -12.10
CA TYR A 4 58.58 83.78 -11.05
C TYR A 4 59.76 83.90 -10.08
N SER A 5 60.10 85.12 -9.66
CA SER A 5 61.18 85.34 -8.70
C SER A 5 60.82 84.78 -7.32
N ALA A 6 61.84 84.46 -6.51
CA ALA A 6 61.63 84.03 -5.12
C ALA A 6 60.83 85.08 -4.32
N GLN A 7 61.06 86.36 -4.59
CA GLN A 7 60.36 87.48 -3.98
C GLN A 7 58.87 87.53 -4.37
N SER A 8 58.52 87.21 -5.62
CA SER A 8 57.11 87.08 -6.04
C SER A 8 56.39 85.91 -5.36
N LYS A 9 57.08 84.78 -5.18
CA LYS A 9 56.53 83.61 -4.48
C LYS A 9 56.27 83.90 -3.00
N GLU A 10 57.22 84.57 -2.35
CA GLU A 10 57.11 84.92 -0.93
C GLU A 10 56.05 85.99 -0.68
N SER A 11 55.95 87.00 -1.56
CA SER A 11 54.88 88.01 -1.50
C SER A 11 53.49 87.39 -1.72
N ALA A 12 53.36 86.45 -2.68
CA ALA A 12 52.11 85.73 -2.91
C ALA A 12 51.70 84.88 -1.69
N LEU A 13 52.65 84.22 -1.03
CA LEU A 13 52.38 83.45 0.19
C LEU A 13 52.02 84.35 1.39
N GLN A 14 52.67 85.50 1.56
CA GLN A 14 52.33 86.49 2.60
C GLN A 14 50.91 87.04 2.44
N LYS A 15 50.46 87.30 1.21
CA LYS A 15 49.08 87.75 0.94
C LYS A 15 48.02 86.66 1.18
N MET A 16 48.40 85.37 1.09
CA MET A 16 47.53 84.24 1.44
C MET A 16 47.48 83.96 2.95
N MET A 17 48.34 84.59 3.75
CA MET A 17 48.41 84.42 5.19
C MET A 17 47.65 85.54 5.93
N PRO A 18 47.24 85.32 7.20
CA PRO A 18 46.68 86.37 8.05
C PRO A 18 47.71 87.52 8.22
N PRO A 19 47.26 88.79 8.27
CA PRO A 19 45.87 89.24 8.39
C PRO A 19 45.09 89.38 7.07
N ASN A 20 45.74 89.18 5.91
CA ASN A 20 45.14 89.52 4.61
C ASN A 20 44.19 88.44 4.06
N ASN A 21 44.53 87.15 4.22
CA ASN A 21 43.70 86.00 3.83
C ASN A 21 43.07 86.10 2.41
N ILE A 22 43.83 86.60 1.42
CA ILE A 22 43.31 86.81 0.07
C ILE A 22 43.09 85.45 -0.63
N ALA A 23 41.90 85.24 -1.21
CA ALA A 23 41.57 84.03 -1.94
C ALA A 23 42.46 83.85 -3.18
N ILE A 24 42.83 82.60 -3.50
CA ILE A 24 43.74 82.28 -4.61
C ILE A 24 43.23 82.81 -5.96
N ALA A 25 41.92 82.76 -6.19
CA ALA A 25 41.30 83.32 -7.40
C ALA A 25 41.51 84.84 -7.51
N GLN A 26 41.33 85.57 -6.41
CA GLN A 26 41.57 87.01 -6.37
C GLN A 26 43.05 87.35 -6.54
N LEU A 27 43.93 86.58 -5.89
CA LEU A 27 45.38 86.77 -5.98
C LEU A 27 45.93 86.43 -7.38
N SER A 28 45.29 85.48 -8.07
CA SER A 28 45.62 85.13 -9.46
C SER A 28 45.39 86.29 -10.40
N ILE A 29 44.26 87.00 -10.23
CA ILE A 29 43.93 88.21 -10.98
C ILE A 29 44.91 89.35 -10.62
N GLU A 30 45.16 89.57 -9.33
CA GLU A 30 45.97 90.70 -8.84
C GLU A 30 47.45 90.59 -9.25
N MET A 31 48.02 89.38 -9.22
CA MET A 31 49.45 89.17 -9.49
C MET A 31 49.73 88.62 -10.90
N GLY A 32 48.70 88.28 -11.68
CA GLY A 32 48.82 87.68 -13.00
C GLY A 32 49.47 86.28 -12.99
N ILE A 33 49.41 85.58 -11.86
CA ILE A 33 49.98 84.25 -11.63
C ILE A 33 48.84 83.22 -11.76
N GLY A 34 49.01 82.18 -12.56
CA GLY A 34 47.97 81.16 -12.74
C GLY A 34 47.60 80.46 -11.42
N GLU A 35 46.30 80.25 -11.18
CA GLU A 35 45.78 79.63 -9.95
C GLU A 35 46.47 78.30 -9.61
N SER A 36 46.72 77.43 -10.61
CA SER A 36 47.40 76.15 -10.41
C SER A 36 48.81 76.30 -9.82
N THR A 37 49.51 77.37 -10.17
CA THR A 37 50.84 77.69 -9.63
C THR A 37 50.74 78.17 -8.18
N LEU A 38 49.75 79.01 -7.89
CA LEU A 38 49.44 79.48 -6.54
C LEU A 38 49.01 78.33 -5.61
N TYR A 39 48.16 77.41 -6.09
CA TYR A 39 47.80 76.18 -5.38
C TYR A 39 49.00 75.29 -5.10
N ASN A 40 49.91 75.13 -6.06
CA ASN A 40 51.13 74.34 -5.86
C ASN A 40 52.09 74.99 -4.86
N TRP A 41 52.25 76.31 -4.88
CA TRP A 41 53.06 77.01 -3.88
C TRP A 41 52.46 76.91 -2.48
N ARG A 42 51.13 76.97 -2.37
CA ARG A 42 50.42 76.74 -1.11
C ARG A 42 50.63 75.31 -0.60
N LYS A 43 50.47 74.30 -1.46
CA LYS A 43 50.71 72.90 -1.10
C LYS A 43 52.15 72.69 -0.61
N GLN A 44 53.13 73.24 -1.32
CA GLN A 44 54.53 73.20 -0.90
C GLN A 44 54.79 73.93 0.42
N ALA A 45 54.06 75.00 0.72
CA ALA A 45 54.16 75.70 2.00
C ALA A 45 53.56 74.86 3.14
N ILE A 46 52.41 74.22 2.91
CA ILE A 46 51.77 73.28 3.86
C ILE A 46 52.70 72.09 4.13
N ASP A 47 53.27 71.48 3.08
CA ASP A 47 54.21 70.36 3.21
C ASP A 47 55.50 70.76 3.95
N LYS A 48 55.85 72.05 3.94
CA LYS A 48 56.96 72.64 4.71
C LYS A 48 56.54 73.16 6.10
N GLY A 49 55.36 72.77 6.59
CA GLY A 49 54.87 73.11 7.93
C GLY A 49 54.38 74.56 8.10
N HIS A 50 54.21 75.31 7.00
CA HIS A 50 53.66 76.67 7.08
C HIS A 50 52.14 76.61 6.94
N LEU A 51 51.44 77.03 7.99
CA LEU A 51 49.97 77.09 8.02
C LEU A 51 49.46 78.23 7.13
N VAL A 52 48.90 77.88 5.97
CA VAL A 52 48.17 78.81 5.10
C VAL A 52 46.66 78.51 5.21
N PRO A 53 45.93 79.22 6.08
CA PRO A 53 44.48 79.07 6.18
C PRO A 53 43.88 79.53 4.84
N GLY A 54 43.14 78.66 4.16
CA GLY A 54 42.59 79.03 2.87
C GLY A 54 41.45 78.13 2.49
N ASP A 55 40.32 78.77 2.25
CA ASP A 55 39.19 78.36 1.40
C ASP A 55 37.88 78.96 1.93
N GLY A 56 37.88 79.84 2.94
CA GLY A 56 36.62 80.26 3.57
C GLY A 56 35.76 79.08 4.05
N LYS A 57 36.38 77.90 4.24
CA LYS A 57 35.74 76.64 4.65
C LYS A 57 35.75 76.52 6.18
N ASN A 58 34.58 76.15 6.71
CA ASN A 58 34.29 76.06 8.13
C ASN A 58 35.17 75.00 8.82
N ALA A 59 35.56 75.24 10.08
CA ALA A 59 36.53 74.42 10.84
C ALA A 59 36.14 72.93 10.96
N GLU A 60 34.87 72.59 10.79
CA GLU A 60 34.37 71.21 10.86
C GLU A 60 34.86 70.32 9.70
N GLN A 61 35.16 70.89 8.53
CA GLN A 61 35.59 70.15 7.34
C GLN A 61 37.11 69.85 7.30
N TRP A 62 37.82 70.14 8.39
CA TRP A 62 39.24 69.84 8.49
C TRP A 62 39.48 68.33 8.63
N SER A 63 40.54 67.82 7.99
CA SER A 63 40.95 66.42 8.10
C SER A 63 41.32 66.08 9.55
N SER A 64 41.19 64.80 9.93
CA SER A 64 41.57 64.34 11.27
C SER A 64 43.04 64.65 11.61
N ALA A 65 43.94 64.62 10.60
CA ALA A 65 45.34 65.00 10.76
C ALA A 65 45.54 66.49 11.09
N ASN A 66 44.82 67.39 10.41
CA ASN A 66 44.93 68.83 10.66
C ASN A 66 44.32 69.22 12.01
N LYS A 67 43.18 68.60 12.39
CA LYS A 67 42.57 68.78 13.71
C LYS A 67 43.53 68.31 14.82
N PHE A 68 44.23 67.21 14.60
CA PHE A 68 45.24 66.69 15.52
C PHE A 68 46.46 67.61 15.65
N SER A 69 46.97 68.17 14.55
CA SER A 69 48.08 69.14 14.60
C SER A 69 47.74 70.38 15.42
N VAL A 70 46.52 70.92 15.27
CA VAL A 70 46.05 72.05 16.09
C VAL A 70 46.01 71.68 17.57
N VAL A 71 45.49 70.50 17.92
CA VAL A 71 45.45 70.02 19.31
C VAL A 71 46.87 69.88 19.90
N LEU A 72 47.86 69.53 19.06
CA LEU A 72 49.25 69.35 19.45
C LEU A 72 49.99 70.69 19.62
N GLU A 73 49.79 71.64 18.71
CA GLU A 73 50.37 73.00 18.80
C GLU A 73 49.77 73.80 19.97
N THR A 74 48.49 73.60 20.26
CA THR A 74 47.80 74.23 21.38
C THR A 74 47.99 73.51 22.72
N ALA A 75 48.78 72.42 22.74
CA ALA A 75 48.95 71.58 23.92
C ALA A 75 49.58 72.32 25.11
N SER A 76 50.54 73.20 24.83
CA SER A 76 51.34 73.93 25.83
C SER A 76 50.91 75.38 26.04
N LEU A 77 49.87 75.86 25.35
CA LEU A 77 49.42 77.25 25.43
C LEU A 77 48.48 77.46 26.63
N ASN A 78 48.65 78.60 27.31
CA ASN A 78 47.71 79.02 28.36
C ASN A 78 46.38 79.53 27.74
N GLN A 79 45.34 79.79 28.55
CA GLN A 79 44.03 80.20 28.00
C GLN A 79 44.06 81.52 27.20
N ALA A 80 44.93 82.46 27.56
CA ALA A 80 45.06 83.73 26.84
C ALA A 80 45.78 83.53 25.50
N GLU A 81 46.85 82.75 25.50
CA GLU A 81 47.62 82.35 24.31
C GLU A 81 46.81 81.46 23.36
N LEU A 82 45.98 80.56 23.91
CA LEU A 82 45.06 79.72 23.15
C LEU A 82 44.01 80.58 22.44
N ALA A 83 43.45 81.57 23.13
CA ALA A 83 42.49 82.49 22.54
C ALA A 83 43.14 83.36 21.45
N GLU A 84 44.39 83.80 21.64
CA GLU A 84 45.16 84.53 20.64
C GLU A 84 45.51 83.66 19.42
N TYR A 85 45.95 82.43 19.64
CA TYR A 85 46.19 81.43 18.59
C TYR A 85 44.91 81.12 17.79
N CYS A 86 43.79 80.92 18.49
CA CYS A 86 42.48 80.68 17.90
C CYS A 86 42.01 81.87 17.05
N ARG A 87 42.21 83.12 17.51
CA ARG A 87 41.94 84.33 16.72
C ARG A 87 42.83 84.41 15.48
N GLY A 88 44.12 84.11 15.61
CA GLY A 88 45.08 84.12 14.50
C GLY A 88 44.82 83.05 13.44
N LYS A 89 44.13 81.95 13.80
CA LYS A 89 43.82 80.83 12.91
C LYS A 89 42.34 80.72 12.50
N GLY A 90 41.47 81.61 13.01
CA GLY A 90 40.03 81.60 12.72
C GLY A 90 39.28 80.41 13.34
N LEU A 91 39.71 79.94 14.51
CA LEU A 91 39.13 78.81 15.25
C LEU A 91 38.47 79.30 16.54
N TYR A 92 37.53 78.52 17.07
CA TYR A 92 36.96 78.74 18.40
C TYR A 92 37.63 77.84 19.44
N VAL A 93 37.78 78.36 20.67
CA VAL A 93 38.40 77.62 21.78
C VAL A 93 37.62 76.33 22.09
N GLU A 94 36.30 76.35 21.95
CA GLU A 94 35.47 75.15 22.16
C GLU A 94 35.79 74.06 21.12
N GLN A 95 36.09 74.42 19.87
CA GLN A 95 36.40 73.45 18.81
C GLN A 95 37.72 72.71 19.09
N VAL A 96 38.74 73.43 19.53
CA VAL A 96 40.03 72.83 19.92
C VAL A 96 39.84 71.92 21.13
N SER A 97 39.01 72.32 22.10
CA SER A 97 38.68 71.49 23.27
C SER A 97 37.90 70.22 22.90
N ALA A 98 36.93 70.30 21.98
CA ALA A 98 36.17 69.16 21.50
C ALA A 98 37.06 68.16 20.74
N TRP A 99 37.99 68.65 19.91
CA TRP A 99 38.94 67.77 19.22
C TRP A 99 39.94 67.14 20.20
N ARG A 100 40.41 67.88 21.21
CA ARG A 100 41.25 67.32 22.27
C ARG A 100 40.53 66.20 23.01
N ASN A 101 39.27 66.39 23.40
CA ASN A 101 38.48 65.37 24.09
C ASN A 101 38.21 64.15 23.20
N ALA A 102 37.86 64.36 21.93
CA ALA A 102 37.68 63.26 20.98
C ALA A 102 38.96 62.42 20.78
N CYS A 103 40.14 63.04 20.79
CA CYS A 103 41.42 62.32 20.74
C CYS A 103 41.71 61.52 22.02
N ILE A 104 41.27 62.00 23.18
CA ILE A 104 41.41 61.29 24.46
C ILE A 104 40.44 60.10 24.51
N ASP A 105 39.17 60.31 24.15
CA ASP A 105 38.11 59.30 24.21
C ASP A 105 38.29 58.19 23.16
N ALA A 106 38.79 58.54 21.97
CA ALA A 106 39.07 57.57 20.92
C ALA A 106 40.06 56.50 21.39
N ASN A 107 41.04 56.86 22.23
CA ASN A 107 42.02 55.92 22.78
C ASN A 107 41.51 55.15 24.01
N ALA A 108 40.49 55.65 24.71
CA ALA A 108 39.93 55.02 25.90
C ALA A 108 39.08 53.77 25.56
N ASN A 109 38.34 53.79 24.43
CA ASN A 109 37.34 52.75 24.10
C ASN A 109 37.74 51.75 22.99
N VAL A 110 38.92 51.88 22.37
CA VAL A 110 39.37 50.97 21.28
C VAL A 110 39.37 49.51 21.73
N LYS A 111 39.93 49.22 22.92
CA LYS A 111 40.04 47.86 23.44
C LYS A 111 38.67 47.22 23.74
N GLU A 112 37.69 48.01 24.17
CA GLU A 112 36.34 47.49 24.45
C GLU A 112 35.56 47.24 23.16
N GLN A 113 35.68 48.13 22.17
CA GLN A 113 35.06 47.97 20.85
C GLN A 113 35.63 46.79 20.08
N GLU A 114 36.96 46.62 20.06
CA GLU A 114 37.62 45.46 19.42
C GLU A 114 37.22 44.14 20.09
N LYS A 115 37.10 44.13 21.43
CA LYS A 115 36.70 42.95 22.18
C LYS A 115 35.24 42.59 21.92
N ALA A 116 34.34 43.57 21.87
CA ALA A 116 32.93 43.38 21.52
C ALA A 116 32.77 42.81 20.10
N PHE A 117 33.41 43.43 19.11
CA PHE A 117 33.38 42.99 17.71
C PHE A 117 33.97 41.58 17.53
N SER A 118 35.07 41.26 18.22
CA SER A 118 35.67 39.92 18.23
C SER A 118 34.73 38.87 18.83
N THR A 119 34.01 39.20 19.91
CA THR A 119 33.04 38.28 20.53
C THR A 119 31.81 38.04 19.65
N GLU A 120 31.32 39.07 18.97
CA GLU A 120 30.19 38.97 18.04
C GLU A 120 30.56 38.12 16.81
N THR A 121 31.70 38.41 16.18
CA THR A 121 32.24 37.61 15.06
C THR A 121 32.41 36.13 15.43
N LYS A 122 32.82 35.82 16.66
CA LYS A 122 32.93 34.44 17.15
C LYS A 122 31.56 33.78 17.34
N LYS A 123 30.53 34.52 17.78
CA LYS A 123 29.15 34.01 17.89
C LYS A 123 28.57 33.70 16.52
N ASP A 124 28.72 34.61 15.57
CA ASP A 124 28.21 34.44 14.20
C ASP A 124 28.87 33.24 13.51
N LYS A 125 30.19 33.10 13.62
CA LYS A 125 30.90 31.91 13.10
C LYS A 125 30.40 30.61 13.72
N LYS A 126 30.03 30.60 15.00
CA LYS A 126 29.44 29.42 15.64
C LYS A 126 28.05 29.14 15.09
N GLN A 127 27.23 30.17 14.89
CA GLN A 127 25.87 30.04 14.37
C GLN A 127 25.88 29.55 12.91
N ILE A 128 26.73 30.10 12.05
CA ILE A 128 26.91 29.65 10.66
C ILE A 128 27.29 28.17 10.62
N ASN A 129 28.31 27.77 11.40
CA ASN A 129 28.71 26.37 11.47
C ASN A 129 27.58 25.44 11.96
N GLN A 130 26.75 25.91 12.87
CA GLN A 130 25.61 25.15 13.38
C GLN A 130 24.52 25.00 12.30
N LEU A 131 24.18 26.08 11.61
CA LEU A 131 23.21 26.08 10.51
C LEU A 131 23.68 25.21 9.34
N GLU A 132 24.96 25.26 8.97
CA GLU A 132 25.53 24.40 7.93
C GLU A 132 25.48 22.91 8.29
N LYS A 133 25.66 22.57 9.58
CA LYS A 133 25.50 21.19 10.06
C LYS A 133 24.05 20.75 9.99
N GLU A 134 23.12 21.62 10.35
CA GLU A 134 21.69 21.34 10.29
C GLU A 134 21.21 21.16 8.85
N LEU A 135 21.65 22.01 7.94
CA LEU A 135 21.34 21.94 6.51
C LEU A 135 21.86 20.63 5.91
N ARG A 136 23.14 20.28 6.16
CA ARG A 136 23.69 18.97 5.73
C ARG A 136 22.91 17.78 6.28
N ARG A 137 22.41 17.86 7.52
CA ARG A 137 21.59 16.80 8.13
C ARG A 137 20.22 16.70 7.45
N LYS A 138 19.57 17.83 7.15
CA LYS A 138 18.27 17.89 6.48
C LYS A 138 18.38 17.40 5.03
N ASP A 139 19.37 17.85 4.28
CA ASP A 139 19.61 17.42 2.90
C ASP A 139 19.86 15.91 2.81
N LYS A 140 20.64 15.36 3.75
CA LYS A 140 20.87 13.91 3.83
C LYS A 140 19.57 13.15 4.11
N ALA A 141 18.72 13.64 5.00
CA ALA A 141 17.43 13.03 5.30
C ALA A 141 16.46 13.11 4.10
N LEU A 142 16.49 14.22 3.36
CA LEU A 142 15.69 14.41 2.16
C LEU A 142 16.15 13.48 1.03
N ALA A 143 17.46 13.39 0.77
CA ALA A 143 18.03 12.46 -0.20
C ALA A 143 17.66 10.99 0.14
N GLU A 144 17.78 10.61 1.41
CA GLU A 144 17.39 9.29 1.87
C GLU A 144 15.90 8.98 1.60
N THR A 145 15.01 9.90 2.01
CA THR A 145 13.55 9.70 1.86
C THR A 145 13.14 9.67 0.39
N ALA A 146 13.69 10.56 -0.44
CA ALA A 146 13.46 10.58 -1.88
C ALA A 146 13.92 9.26 -2.54
N ALA A 147 15.12 8.77 -2.19
CA ALA A 147 15.66 7.52 -2.72
C ALA A 147 14.79 6.30 -2.36
N LEU A 148 14.28 6.23 -1.13
CA LEU A 148 13.40 5.14 -0.71
C LEU A 148 12.01 5.22 -1.37
N LEU A 149 11.46 6.41 -1.58
CA LEU A 149 10.19 6.59 -2.29
C LEU A 149 10.29 6.17 -3.76
N VAL A 150 11.38 6.56 -4.45
CA VAL A 150 11.64 6.14 -5.84
C VAL A 150 11.80 4.63 -5.91
N LEU A 151 12.56 4.04 -4.98
CA LEU A 151 12.72 2.60 -4.87
C LEU A 151 11.37 1.89 -4.75
N ARG A 152 10.51 2.33 -3.84
CA ARG A 152 9.17 1.77 -3.62
C ARG A 152 8.28 1.87 -4.86
N LYS A 153 8.35 2.98 -5.60
CA LYS A 153 7.58 3.15 -6.84
C LYS A 153 8.06 2.22 -7.96
N LYS A 154 9.36 1.97 -8.07
CA LYS A 154 9.96 1.06 -9.07
C LYS A 154 9.81 -0.41 -8.68
N ALA A 155 9.85 -0.71 -7.39
CA ALA A 155 9.63 -2.02 -6.83
C ALA A 155 8.13 -2.37 -6.83
N LYS A 156 7.60 -2.76 -7.99
CA LYS A 156 6.24 -3.27 -8.12
C LYS A 156 6.05 -4.69 -7.56
N CYS A 157 7.06 -5.26 -6.90
CA CYS A 157 7.06 -6.63 -6.40
C CYS A 157 7.56 -6.70 -4.95
N ASP A 158 6.77 -7.31 -4.08
CA ASP A 158 7.22 -7.71 -2.75
C ASP A 158 8.01 -9.03 -2.85
N LEU A 159 9.34 -8.92 -2.72
CA LEU A 159 10.23 -10.08 -2.66
C LEU A 159 10.28 -10.68 -1.24
N GLY A 160 9.54 -10.08 -0.30
CA GLY A 160 9.30 -10.57 1.05
C GLY A 160 8.57 -11.91 1.07
N GLY A 161 8.85 -12.70 2.11
CA GLY A 161 8.29 -14.03 2.29
C GLY A 161 9.05 -14.85 3.32
N SER A 162 8.51 -16.03 3.63
CA SER A 162 9.12 -16.99 4.56
C SER A 162 10.53 -17.42 4.11
N ARG A 163 11.38 -17.74 5.08
CA ARG A 163 12.74 -18.25 4.84
C ARG A 163 12.68 -19.43 3.88
N GLY A 164 13.36 -19.33 2.74
CA GLY A 164 13.39 -20.41 1.75
C GLY A 164 12.47 -20.20 0.54
N ARG A 165 11.79 -19.06 0.38
CA ARG A 165 11.13 -18.72 -0.89
C ARG A 165 12.13 -18.74 -2.05
N MET A 166 11.72 -19.32 -3.18
CA MET A 166 12.51 -19.27 -4.42
C MET A 166 12.31 -17.89 -5.07
N ILE A 167 13.41 -17.21 -5.36
CA ILE A 167 13.40 -15.91 -6.05
C ILE A 167 14.08 -16.16 -7.40
N LEU A 168 13.31 -15.95 -8.47
CA LEU A 168 13.76 -16.08 -9.85
C LEU A 168 14.99 -15.21 -10.12
N ASP A 169 15.86 -15.66 -11.01
CA ASP A 169 17.12 -14.97 -11.29
C ASP A 169 16.89 -13.56 -11.86
N SER A 170 15.87 -13.38 -12.72
CA SER A 170 15.44 -12.07 -13.22
C SER A 170 15.05 -11.10 -12.10
N ALA A 171 14.33 -11.59 -11.10
CA ALA A 171 13.94 -10.80 -9.93
C ALA A 171 15.13 -10.44 -9.04
N ARG A 172 16.14 -11.33 -8.90
CA ARG A 172 17.38 -11.01 -8.18
C ARG A 172 18.18 -9.92 -8.87
N ILE A 173 18.31 -10.00 -10.20
CA ILE A 173 19.01 -8.99 -11.01
C ILE A 173 18.36 -7.62 -10.83
N GLN A 174 17.03 -7.57 -10.95
CA GLN A 174 16.28 -6.33 -10.77
C GLN A 174 16.41 -5.79 -9.33
N ALA A 175 16.33 -6.65 -8.31
CA ALA A 175 16.48 -6.24 -6.93
C ALA A 175 17.85 -5.63 -6.64
N VAL A 176 18.93 -6.25 -7.11
CA VAL A 176 20.29 -5.72 -6.93
C VAL A 176 20.45 -4.37 -7.62
N LYS A 177 19.93 -4.22 -8.85
CA LYS A 177 19.95 -2.96 -9.58
C LYS A 177 19.24 -1.85 -8.81
N LEU A 178 18.05 -2.13 -8.30
CA LEU A 178 17.24 -1.16 -7.55
C LEU A 178 17.87 -0.77 -6.20
N VAL A 179 18.48 -1.72 -5.48
CA VAL A 179 19.20 -1.42 -4.23
C VAL A 179 20.42 -0.54 -4.51
N ASN A 180 21.21 -0.84 -5.54
CA ASN A 180 22.36 -0.03 -5.91
C ASN A 180 21.95 1.39 -6.32
N GLU A 181 20.88 1.54 -7.10
CA GLU A 181 20.35 2.84 -7.49
C GLU A 181 19.90 3.66 -6.25
N ALA A 182 19.16 3.04 -5.33
CA ALA A 182 18.72 3.71 -4.11
C ALA A 182 19.91 4.11 -3.21
N VAL A 183 20.93 3.25 -3.09
CA VAL A 183 22.14 3.55 -2.32
C VAL A 183 22.94 4.69 -2.95
N SER A 184 23.10 4.71 -4.27
CA SER A 184 23.75 5.81 -4.98
C SER A 184 22.99 7.13 -4.85
N SER A 185 21.67 7.06 -4.67
CA SER A 185 20.79 8.22 -4.46
C SER A 185 20.73 8.70 -3.00
N GLY A 186 21.50 8.09 -2.09
CA GLY A 186 21.61 8.53 -0.70
C GLY A 186 20.88 7.67 0.35
N ALA A 187 20.19 6.59 -0.05
CA ALA A 187 19.57 5.69 0.92
C ALA A 187 20.61 4.75 1.58
N PRO A 188 20.51 4.47 2.89
CA PRO A 188 21.35 3.45 3.50
C PRO A 188 20.91 2.05 3.03
N LYS A 189 21.90 1.22 2.68
CA LYS A 189 21.72 -0.14 2.13
C LYS A 189 20.69 -0.99 2.87
N PHE A 190 20.67 -0.93 4.21
CA PHE A 190 19.73 -1.71 5.00
C PHE A 190 18.26 -1.28 4.84
N LYS A 191 17.99 0.02 4.68
CA LYS A 191 16.64 0.52 4.43
C LYS A 191 16.19 0.17 3.01
N ALA A 192 17.08 0.32 2.02
CA ALA A 192 16.79 -0.10 0.65
C ALA A 192 16.45 -1.60 0.54
N CYS A 193 17.23 -2.47 1.21
CA CYS A 193 16.91 -3.90 1.28
C CYS A 193 15.56 -4.18 1.97
N ARG A 194 15.26 -3.45 3.05
CA ARG A 194 14.00 -3.61 3.80
C ARG A 194 12.78 -3.22 2.97
N GLU A 195 12.86 -2.17 2.15
CA GLU A 195 11.76 -1.77 1.24
C GLU A 195 11.46 -2.85 0.19
N LEU A 196 12.45 -3.66 -0.19
CA LEU A 196 12.27 -4.80 -1.11
C LEU A 196 11.89 -6.10 -0.39
N GLY A 197 11.73 -6.10 0.94
CA GLY A 197 11.41 -7.29 1.72
C GLY A 197 12.57 -8.29 1.86
N ILE A 198 13.82 -7.88 1.60
CA ILE A 198 15.01 -8.75 1.69
C ILE A 198 15.97 -8.29 2.79
N SER A 199 16.74 -9.22 3.35
CA SER A 199 17.79 -8.89 4.33
C SER A 199 19.08 -8.41 3.64
N VAL A 200 19.89 -7.60 4.34
CA VAL A 200 21.23 -7.20 3.85
C VAL A 200 22.11 -8.41 3.58
N ARG A 201 22.01 -9.47 4.39
CA ARG A 201 22.75 -10.72 4.17
C ARG A 201 22.32 -11.42 2.88
N THR A 202 21.03 -11.40 2.56
CA THR A 202 20.50 -11.96 1.30
C THR A 202 21.08 -11.22 0.11
N TYR A 203 21.06 -9.88 0.15
CA TYR A 203 21.66 -9.03 -0.87
C TYR A 203 23.17 -9.31 -1.04
N GLN A 204 23.92 -9.32 0.07
CA GLN A 204 25.36 -9.61 0.05
C GLN A 204 25.63 -10.99 -0.56
N ARG A 205 24.86 -12.01 -0.18
CA ARG A 205 25.00 -13.38 -0.72
C ARG A 205 24.80 -13.43 -2.23
N TRP A 206 23.93 -12.60 -2.79
CA TRP A 206 23.76 -12.50 -4.24
C TRP A 206 24.95 -11.83 -4.94
N THR A 207 25.68 -10.95 -4.25
CA THR A 207 26.70 -10.08 -4.85
C THR A 207 28.15 -10.40 -4.45
N VAL A 208 28.42 -11.49 -3.70
CA VAL A 208 29.74 -11.77 -3.10
C VAL A 208 30.88 -11.83 -4.12
N ASP A 209 30.63 -12.37 -5.31
CA ASP A 209 31.69 -12.66 -6.30
C ASP A 209 31.67 -11.68 -7.48
N GLY A 210 31.08 -10.49 -7.32
CA GLY A 210 30.92 -9.49 -8.39
C GLY A 210 29.84 -9.81 -9.42
N ASN A 211 29.46 -11.08 -9.56
CA ASN A 211 28.33 -11.54 -10.38
C ASN A 211 27.12 -11.93 -9.53
N ILE A 212 25.91 -11.73 -10.07
CA ILE A 212 24.65 -12.05 -9.40
C ILE A 212 24.43 -13.57 -9.40
N LYS A 213 24.55 -14.21 -8.25
CA LYS A 213 24.38 -15.68 -8.12
C LYS A 213 22.93 -16.12 -8.41
N THR A 214 22.80 -17.10 -9.29
CA THR A 214 21.53 -17.79 -9.58
C THR A 214 21.09 -18.68 -8.40
N ASP A 215 19.83 -19.12 -8.37
CA ASP A 215 19.40 -20.09 -7.36
C ASP A 215 20.05 -21.46 -7.63
N GLY A 216 20.96 -21.90 -6.77
CA GLY A 216 21.62 -23.20 -6.91
C GLY A 216 20.74 -24.39 -6.50
N ARG A 217 19.54 -24.17 -5.93
CA ARG A 217 18.68 -25.28 -5.46
C ARG A 217 18.23 -26.27 -6.55
N PRO A 218 17.96 -25.87 -7.80
CA PRO A 218 17.65 -26.80 -8.90
C PRO A 218 18.88 -27.58 -9.38
N ILE A 219 20.08 -27.01 -9.26
CA ILE A 219 21.34 -27.56 -9.79
C ILE A 219 22.12 -28.31 -8.71
N SER A 220 21.72 -28.15 -7.43
CA SER A 220 22.34 -28.82 -6.29
C SER A 220 22.20 -30.32 -6.44
N GLN A 221 23.33 -31.00 -6.67
CA GLN A 221 23.41 -32.45 -6.52
C GLN A 221 23.16 -32.77 -5.05
N ARG A 222 22.06 -33.47 -4.77
CA ARG A 222 21.75 -33.98 -3.43
C ARG A 222 22.23 -35.42 -3.37
N PRO A 223 22.99 -35.83 -2.34
CA PRO A 223 23.36 -37.22 -2.18
C PRO A 223 22.09 -38.07 -2.09
N GLU A 224 22.13 -39.27 -2.67
CA GLU A 224 21.00 -40.19 -2.54
C GLU A 224 20.79 -40.50 -1.06
N PRO A 225 19.54 -40.48 -0.58
CA PRO A 225 19.28 -40.71 0.82
C PRO A 225 19.58 -42.18 1.17
N LYS A 226 20.21 -42.41 2.32
CA LYS A 226 20.71 -43.73 2.75
C LYS A 226 19.62 -44.82 2.83
N ASN A 227 18.36 -44.42 2.94
CA ASN A 227 17.19 -45.31 3.03
C ASN A 227 16.52 -45.57 1.67
N LYS A 228 17.12 -45.13 0.56
CA LYS A 228 16.64 -45.46 -0.78
C LYS A 228 16.91 -46.94 -1.05
N LEU A 229 15.87 -47.68 -1.41
CA LEU A 229 16.02 -49.07 -1.86
C LEU A 229 16.98 -49.14 -3.04
N SER A 230 17.91 -50.09 -2.97
CA SER A 230 18.77 -50.48 -4.08
C SER A 230 17.94 -51.09 -5.21
N LYS A 231 18.55 -51.18 -6.39
CA LYS A 231 17.91 -51.82 -7.55
C LYS A 231 17.58 -53.30 -7.27
N ALA A 232 18.50 -54.02 -6.62
CA ALA A 232 18.30 -55.43 -6.28
C ALA A 232 17.12 -55.65 -5.32
N GLU A 233 16.95 -54.79 -4.31
CA GLU A 233 15.81 -54.89 -3.39
C GLU A 233 14.47 -54.56 -4.09
N ARG A 234 14.47 -53.61 -5.03
CA ARG A 234 13.29 -53.31 -5.86
C ARG A 234 12.93 -54.48 -6.77
N ASP A 235 13.92 -55.09 -7.43
CA ASP A 235 13.72 -56.23 -8.32
C ASP A 235 13.17 -57.44 -7.52
N ASN A 236 13.62 -57.62 -6.28
CA ASN A 236 13.10 -58.67 -5.39
C ASN A 236 11.63 -58.44 -5.00
N ILE A 237 11.26 -57.20 -4.67
CA ILE A 237 9.86 -56.81 -4.43
C ILE A 237 8.99 -57.12 -5.65
N LEU A 238 9.45 -56.76 -6.86
CA LEU A 238 8.71 -57.02 -8.10
C LEU A 238 8.59 -58.51 -8.41
N ALA A 239 9.64 -59.30 -8.16
CA ALA A 239 9.62 -60.73 -8.35
C ALA A 239 8.56 -61.40 -7.46
N ILE A 240 8.47 -60.99 -6.20
CA ILE A 240 7.48 -61.53 -5.26
C ILE A 240 6.07 -61.07 -5.61
N VAL A 241 5.85 -59.78 -5.89
CA VAL A 241 4.50 -59.31 -6.24
C VAL A 241 4.00 -59.98 -7.53
N ASN A 242 4.88 -60.29 -8.48
CA ASN A 242 4.50 -60.97 -9.73
C ASN A 242 4.53 -62.50 -9.64
N SER A 243 4.80 -63.09 -8.46
CA SER A 243 4.75 -64.54 -8.28
C SER A 243 3.32 -65.07 -8.38
N ASP A 244 3.15 -66.36 -8.66
CA ASP A 244 1.83 -66.97 -8.78
C ASP A 244 0.99 -66.85 -7.49
N ASP A 245 1.65 -66.88 -6.33
CA ASP A 245 1.01 -66.78 -5.02
C ASP A 245 0.50 -65.37 -4.71
N PHE A 246 1.19 -64.33 -5.20
CA PHE A 246 0.93 -62.94 -4.81
C PHE A 246 0.43 -62.02 -5.93
N LYS A 247 0.49 -62.41 -7.21
CA LYS A 247 0.10 -61.59 -8.39
C LYS A 247 -1.32 -61.01 -8.37
N SER A 248 -2.22 -61.63 -7.62
CA SER A 248 -3.63 -61.19 -7.48
C SER A 248 -3.93 -60.56 -6.12
N LEU A 249 -2.93 -60.41 -5.26
CA LEU A 249 -3.05 -59.89 -3.91
C LEU A 249 -2.51 -58.44 -3.82
N PRO A 250 -3.12 -57.59 -2.98
CA PRO A 250 -2.65 -56.24 -2.73
C PRO A 250 -1.46 -56.27 -1.77
N PRO A 251 -0.58 -55.26 -1.79
CA PRO A 251 0.51 -55.13 -0.84
C PRO A 251 0.11 -55.26 0.64
N SER A 252 -1.13 -54.85 1.00
CA SER A 252 -1.67 -54.98 2.35
C SER A 252 -1.95 -56.43 2.79
N GLN A 253 -1.92 -57.39 1.86
CA GLN A 253 -1.98 -58.83 2.15
C GLN A 253 -0.61 -59.47 1.97
N ILE A 254 0.14 -59.09 0.93
CA ILE A 254 1.47 -59.62 0.64
C ILE A 254 2.45 -59.37 1.81
N VAL A 255 2.51 -58.14 2.32
CA VAL A 255 3.49 -57.77 3.35
C VAL A 255 3.25 -58.53 4.67
N PRO A 256 2.02 -58.61 5.22
CA PRO A 256 1.75 -59.46 6.38
C PRO A 256 2.05 -60.94 6.15
N THR A 257 1.67 -61.52 5.00
CA THR A 257 1.93 -62.94 4.71
C THR A 257 3.42 -63.26 4.67
N LEU A 258 4.24 -62.39 4.04
CA LEU A 258 5.70 -62.55 4.08
C LEU A 258 6.24 -62.38 5.50
N ALA A 259 5.68 -61.47 6.30
CA ALA A 259 6.08 -61.27 7.68
C ALA A 259 5.76 -62.50 8.56
N ASP A 260 4.63 -63.16 8.33
CA ASP A 260 4.26 -64.42 9.00
C ASP A 260 5.25 -65.55 8.65
N GLU A 261 5.84 -65.52 7.46
CA GLU A 261 6.91 -66.41 7.00
C GLU A 261 8.32 -65.97 7.47
N GLY A 262 8.42 -64.87 8.23
CA GLY A 262 9.69 -64.32 8.73
C GLY A 262 10.49 -63.51 7.71
N ILE A 263 9.90 -63.17 6.56
CA ILE A 263 10.53 -62.43 5.47
C ILE A 263 10.07 -60.96 5.50
N TYR A 264 11.02 -60.03 5.61
CA TYR A 264 10.73 -58.60 5.52
C TYR A 264 11.61 -57.93 4.46
N LEU A 265 10.96 -57.32 3.45
CA LEU A 265 11.63 -56.59 2.38
C LEU A 265 11.45 -55.08 2.49
N ALA A 266 10.21 -54.62 2.69
CA ALA A 266 9.87 -53.20 2.84
C ALA A 266 8.46 -53.01 3.37
N SER A 267 8.15 -51.77 3.80
CA SER A 267 6.79 -51.39 4.23
C SER A 267 5.76 -51.45 3.08
N GLU A 268 4.48 -51.59 3.41
CA GLU A 268 3.37 -51.56 2.45
C GLU A 268 3.39 -50.31 1.55
N SER A 269 3.65 -49.14 2.13
CA SER A 269 3.76 -47.88 1.39
C SER A 269 4.87 -47.92 0.34
N THR A 270 5.97 -48.62 0.64
CA THR A 270 7.07 -48.81 -0.29
C THR A 270 6.70 -49.75 -1.42
N TYR A 271 5.98 -50.84 -1.15
CA TYR A 271 5.43 -51.73 -2.19
C TYR A 271 4.48 -50.97 -3.12
N TYR A 272 3.54 -50.19 -2.58
CA TYR A 272 2.64 -49.37 -3.40
C TYR A 272 3.41 -48.38 -4.27
N ARG A 273 4.45 -47.73 -3.74
CA ARG A 273 5.30 -46.80 -4.52
C ARG A 273 6.03 -47.51 -5.67
N VAL A 274 6.63 -48.68 -5.42
CA VAL A 274 7.32 -49.47 -6.46
C VAL A 274 6.34 -49.89 -7.55
N LEU A 275 5.17 -50.42 -7.19
CA LEU A 275 4.15 -50.83 -8.16
C LEU A 275 3.58 -49.66 -8.95
N HIS A 276 3.46 -48.48 -8.34
CA HIS A 276 3.02 -47.26 -9.04
C HIS A 276 4.04 -46.81 -10.09
N GLU A 277 5.33 -46.81 -9.73
CA GLU A 277 6.43 -46.46 -10.66
C GLU A 277 6.50 -47.43 -11.85
N GLU A 278 6.30 -48.74 -11.60
CA GLU A 278 6.28 -49.79 -12.63
C GLU A 278 4.91 -49.95 -13.33
N LYS A 279 3.92 -49.10 -12.99
CA LYS A 279 2.54 -49.14 -13.55
C LYS A 279 1.81 -50.49 -13.39
N GLN A 280 2.11 -51.22 -12.32
CA GLN A 280 1.49 -52.51 -12.00
C GLN A 280 0.30 -52.40 -11.01
N GLN A 281 -0.12 -51.18 -10.66
CA GLN A 281 -1.33 -50.96 -9.87
C GLN A 281 -2.59 -51.04 -10.73
N ASN A 282 -3.30 -52.17 -10.65
CA ASN A 282 -4.58 -52.35 -11.32
C ASN A 282 -5.75 -52.07 -10.36
N ALA A 283 -6.84 -51.50 -10.89
CA ALA A 283 -8.07 -51.31 -10.14
C ALA A 283 -8.71 -52.67 -9.80
N ARG A 284 -9.11 -52.85 -8.53
CA ARG A 284 -9.81 -54.07 -8.10
C ARG A 284 -11.26 -54.08 -8.60
N GLY A 285 -11.63 -55.11 -9.35
CA GLY A 285 -13.03 -55.45 -9.66
C GLY A 285 -13.39 -55.43 -11.16
N ARG A 286 -14.52 -56.09 -11.50
CA ARG A 286 -15.09 -56.15 -12.87
C ARG A 286 -15.85 -54.88 -13.27
N SER A 287 -15.82 -53.83 -12.45
CA SER A 287 -16.58 -52.61 -12.71
C SER A 287 -15.92 -51.81 -13.82
N GLN A 288 -16.66 -51.53 -14.88
CA GLN A 288 -16.29 -50.58 -15.93
C GLN A 288 -15.84 -49.26 -15.31
N ILE A 289 -14.77 -48.68 -15.85
CA ILE A 289 -14.32 -47.33 -15.49
C ILE A 289 -15.50 -46.38 -15.78
N LYS A 290 -16.04 -45.73 -14.75
CA LYS A 290 -17.19 -44.82 -14.91
C LYS A 290 -16.79 -43.66 -15.82
N GLU A 291 -17.45 -43.54 -16.97
CA GLU A 291 -17.39 -42.31 -17.77
C GLU A 291 -17.94 -41.15 -16.94
N ARG A 292 -17.12 -40.11 -16.77
CA ARG A 292 -17.53 -38.90 -16.07
C ARG A 292 -18.43 -38.08 -16.99
N LYS A 293 -19.74 -38.26 -16.88
CA LYS A 293 -20.71 -37.34 -17.50
C LYS A 293 -20.57 -35.95 -16.87
N VAL A 294 -20.50 -34.91 -17.70
CA VAL A 294 -20.46 -33.51 -17.25
C VAL A 294 -21.82 -33.17 -16.61
N PRO A 295 -21.86 -32.49 -15.44
CA PRO A 295 -23.13 -32.05 -14.85
C PRO A 295 -23.88 -31.09 -15.77
N THR A 296 -25.20 -31.21 -15.83
CA THR A 296 -26.03 -30.22 -16.51
C THR A 296 -25.91 -28.88 -15.77
N THR A 297 -25.48 -27.85 -16.50
CA THR A 297 -25.28 -26.51 -15.96
C THR A 297 -26.34 -25.58 -16.52
N HIS A 298 -27.06 -24.89 -15.63
CA HIS A 298 -28.00 -23.83 -15.98
C HIS A 298 -27.62 -22.55 -15.26
N CYS A 299 -27.74 -21.41 -15.95
CA CYS A 299 -27.43 -20.10 -15.41
C CYS A 299 -28.72 -19.30 -15.22
N ALA A 300 -28.89 -18.71 -14.04
CA ALA A 300 -29.95 -17.76 -13.73
C ALA A 300 -29.35 -16.37 -13.48
N THR A 301 -29.80 -15.39 -14.27
CA THR A 301 -29.49 -13.95 -14.14
C THR A 301 -30.59 -13.18 -13.41
N GLY A 302 -31.77 -13.80 -13.25
CA GLY A 302 -32.93 -13.22 -12.58
C GLY A 302 -33.84 -14.27 -11.94
N PRO A 303 -34.88 -13.82 -11.20
CA PRO A 303 -35.88 -14.71 -10.65
C PRO A 303 -36.68 -15.41 -11.76
N ASN A 304 -37.22 -16.58 -11.45
CA ASN A 304 -38.09 -17.39 -12.29
C ASN A 304 -37.48 -17.84 -13.64
N GLN A 305 -36.16 -18.00 -13.68
CA GLN A 305 -35.45 -18.58 -14.83
C GLN A 305 -35.06 -20.04 -14.60
N VAL A 306 -34.63 -20.38 -13.38
CA VAL A 306 -34.25 -21.74 -13.01
C VAL A 306 -34.80 -22.07 -11.63
N TRP A 307 -35.66 -23.07 -11.58
CA TRP A 307 -36.16 -23.66 -10.34
C TRP A 307 -35.51 -25.01 -10.12
N CYS A 308 -35.15 -25.30 -8.87
CA CYS A 308 -34.84 -26.65 -8.43
C CYS A 308 -35.97 -27.13 -7.52
N TRP A 309 -36.34 -28.40 -7.63
CA TRP A 309 -37.33 -28.99 -6.74
C TRP A 309 -36.92 -30.39 -6.32
N ASP A 310 -37.42 -30.79 -5.16
CA ASP A 310 -37.15 -32.10 -4.58
C ASP A 310 -38.23 -32.46 -3.55
N ILE A 311 -38.24 -33.73 -3.14
CA ILE A 311 -39.19 -34.31 -2.20
C ILE A 311 -38.43 -34.78 -0.97
N THR A 312 -38.88 -34.40 0.23
CA THR A 312 -38.33 -34.91 1.48
C THR A 312 -39.42 -35.48 2.37
N TRP A 313 -39.06 -36.45 3.20
CA TRP A 313 -39.98 -37.05 4.16
C TRP A 313 -40.03 -36.23 5.44
N LEU A 314 -41.25 -35.99 5.89
CA LEU A 314 -41.56 -35.45 7.20
C LEU A 314 -42.01 -36.60 8.12
N PRO A 315 -41.66 -36.56 9.41
CA PRO A 315 -42.08 -37.59 10.36
C PRO A 315 -43.62 -37.54 10.53
N GLY A 316 -44.29 -38.66 10.27
CA GLY A 316 -45.74 -38.77 10.41
C GLY A 316 -46.18 -39.10 11.83
N PRO A 317 -47.44 -39.50 12.03
CA PRO A 317 -48.04 -39.69 13.35
C PRO A 317 -47.50 -40.90 14.10
N ALA A 318 -46.92 -41.86 13.38
CA ALA A 318 -46.33 -43.06 13.95
C ALA A 318 -45.03 -43.42 13.23
N LYS A 319 -44.17 -44.20 13.89
CA LYS A 319 -42.90 -44.66 13.34
C LYS A 319 -43.15 -45.48 12.06
N GLY A 320 -42.52 -45.07 10.96
CA GLY A 320 -42.67 -45.71 9.64
C GLY A 320 -43.78 -45.11 8.77
N LEU A 321 -44.62 -44.23 9.32
CA LEU A 321 -45.52 -43.38 8.54
C LEU A 321 -44.87 -42.02 8.31
N HIS A 322 -44.93 -41.54 7.07
CA HIS A 322 -44.28 -40.31 6.65
C HIS A 322 -45.24 -39.48 5.81
N PHE A 323 -45.07 -38.16 5.87
CA PHE A 323 -45.65 -37.25 4.89
C PHE A 323 -44.58 -36.80 3.92
N TYR A 324 -44.97 -36.51 2.69
CA TYR A 324 -44.07 -36.14 1.60
C TYR A 324 -44.17 -34.64 1.36
N LEU A 325 -43.11 -33.90 1.70
CA LEU A 325 -43.00 -32.48 1.41
C LEU A 325 -42.34 -32.29 0.04
N TYR A 326 -43.13 -31.79 -0.90
CA TYR A 326 -42.68 -31.34 -2.21
C TYR A 326 -42.34 -29.86 -2.10
N LEU A 327 -41.16 -29.46 -2.56
CA LEU A 327 -40.71 -28.07 -2.43
C LEU A 327 -40.00 -27.63 -3.71
N ILE A 328 -40.44 -26.49 -4.25
CA ILE A 328 -39.84 -25.81 -5.39
C ILE A 328 -39.14 -24.54 -4.90
N LEU A 329 -37.87 -24.42 -5.24
CA LEU A 329 -37.00 -23.31 -4.87
C LEU A 329 -36.47 -22.62 -6.13
N ASP A 330 -36.54 -21.30 -6.16
CA ASP A 330 -35.86 -20.47 -7.16
C ASP A 330 -34.37 -20.37 -6.82
N ILE A 331 -33.48 -20.78 -7.73
CA ILE A 331 -32.05 -20.82 -7.41
C ILE A 331 -31.42 -19.42 -7.30
N PHE A 332 -31.92 -18.45 -8.06
CA PHE A 332 -31.35 -17.11 -8.11
C PHE A 332 -31.57 -16.34 -6.80
N SER A 333 -32.81 -16.42 -6.31
CA SER A 333 -33.29 -15.69 -5.14
C SER A 333 -33.32 -16.52 -3.87
N ARG A 334 -33.20 -17.85 -3.98
CA ARG A 334 -33.43 -18.81 -2.88
C ARG A 334 -34.86 -18.81 -2.37
N LYS A 335 -35.82 -18.24 -3.10
CA LYS A 335 -37.21 -18.16 -2.63
C LYS A 335 -37.89 -19.51 -2.81
N ILE A 336 -38.62 -19.97 -1.79
CA ILE A 336 -39.58 -21.06 -1.94
C ILE A 336 -40.76 -20.52 -2.73
N VAL A 337 -40.90 -20.96 -3.98
CA VAL A 337 -41.96 -20.50 -4.91
C VAL A 337 -43.22 -21.36 -4.79
N GLY A 338 -43.06 -22.64 -4.48
CA GLY A 338 -44.15 -23.58 -4.26
C GLY A 338 -43.77 -24.66 -3.26
N TRP A 339 -44.75 -25.13 -2.50
CA TRP A 339 -44.61 -26.33 -1.68
C TRP A 339 -45.98 -26.98 -1.47
N GLU A 340 -46.01 -28.30 -1.31
CA GLU A 340 -47.20 -29.05 -0.96
C GLU A 340 -46.83 -30.27 -0.09
N ILE A 341 -47.80 -30.78 0.67
CA ILE A 341 -47.63 -31.98 1.49
C ILE A 341 -48.72 -32.97 1.15
N HIS A 342 -48.28 -34.21 0.89
CA HIS A 342 -49.10 -35.35 0.51
C HIS A 342 -48.77 -36.58 1.37
N ASP A 343 -49.68 -37.53 1.41
CA ASP A 343 -49.54 -38.84 2.05
C ASP A 343 -48.81 -39.86 1.18
N ASP A 344 -48.72 -39.62 -0.13
CA ASP A 344 -48.01 -40.47 -1.09
C ASP A 344 -47.10 -39.69 -2.07
N GLU A 345 -46.18 -40.43 -2.69
CA GLU A 345 -45.28 -39.92 -3.72
C GLU A 345 -45.85 -40.16 -5.13
N SER A 346 -46.34 -39.13 -5.81
CA SER A 346 -47.03 -39.22 -7.11
C SER A 346 -46.65 -38.09 -8.08
N ALA A 347 -46.54 -38.43 -9.36
CA ALA A 347 -46.29 -37.48 -10.44
C ALA A 347 -47.47 -36.49 -10.64
N GLU A 348 -48.69 -36.90 -10.30
CA GLU A 348 -49.87 -36.03 -10.38
C GLU A 348 -49.77 -34.88 -9.36
N ASN A 349 -49.40 -35.22 -8.11
CA ASN A 349 -49.16 -34.25 -7.05
C ASN A 349 -48.05 -33.25 -7.43
N ALA A 350 -46.96 -33.73 -8.03
CA ALA A 350 -45.90 -32.86 -8.56
C ALA A 350 -46.42 -31.92 -9.66
N SER A 351 -47.25 -32.43 -10.58
CA SER A 351 -47.84 -31.66 -11.68
C SER A 351 -48.72 -30.52 -11.17
N ILE A 352 -49.58 -30.80 -10.20
CA ILE A 352 -50.47 -29.82 -9.56
C ILE A 352 -49.64 -28.73 -8.87
N LEU A 353 -48.62 -29.11 -8.12
CA LEU A 353 -47.72 -28.17 -7.44
C LEU A 353 -47.04 -27.22 -8.44
N ILE A 354 -46.50 -27.76 -9.54
CA ILE A 354 -45.80 -26.96 -10.55
C ILE A 354 -46.76 -25.98 -11.23
N LYS A 355 -47.97 -26.41 -11.61
CA LYS A 355 -49.01 -25.54 -12.17
C LYS A 355 -49.34 -24.38 -11.23
N LYS A 356 -49.54 -24.67 -9.95
CA LYS A 356 -49.83 -23.63 -8.94
C LYS A 356 -48.67 -22.67 -8.74
N ALA A 357 -47.44 -23.17 -8.66
CA ALA A 357 -46.25 -22.35 -8.51
C ALA A 357 -46.04 -21.43 -9.73
N HIS A 358 -46.15 -22.00 -10.93
CA HIS A 358 -46.06 -21.26 -12.20
C HIS A 358 -47.07 -20.12 -12.30
N LEU A 359 -48.33 -20.39 -11.95
CA LEU A 359 -49.39 -19.38 -11.94
C LEU A 359 -49.13 -18.29 -10.88
N LYS A 360 -48.78 -18.71 -9.64
CA LYS A 360 -48.54 -17.80 -8.52
C LYS A 360 -47.37 -16.84 -8.77
N GLU A 361 -46.33 -17.32 -9.42
CA GLU A 361 -45.14 -16.54 -9.74
C GLU A 361 -45.27 -15.74 -11.05
N GLY A 362 -46.39 -15.88 -11.77
CA GLY A 362 -46.67 -15.11 -12.98
C GLY A 362 -45.68 -15.37 -14.12
N VAL A 363 -45.17 -16.61 -14.23
CA VAL A 363 -44.18 -16.99 -15.24
C VAL A 363 -44.87 -17.10 -16.60
N LYS A 364 -44.91 -16.02 -17.39
CA LYS A 364 -45.52 -16.04 -18.74
C LYS A 364 -44.51 -15.84 -19.88
N ASP A 365 -43.55 -14.94 -19.68
CA ASP A 365 -42.74 -14.42 -20.78
C ASP A 365 -41.29 -14.91 -20.80
N ASN A 366 -40.89 -15.72 -19.82
CA ASN A 366 -39.50 -16.19 -19.66
C ASN A 366 -39.42 -17.72 -19.74
N PRO A 367 -38.41 -18.26 -20.46
CA PRO A 367 -38.15 -19.69 -20.44
C PRO A 367 -37.74 -20.10 -19.02
N LEU A 368 -38.51 -21.01 -18.44
CA LEU A 368 -38.26 -21.57 -17.11
C LEU A 368 -37.66 -22.96 -17.26
N VAL A 369 -36.53 -23.18 -16.60
CA VAL A 369 -35.96 -24.51 -16.42
C VAL A 369 -36.37 -25.05 -15.06
N LEU A 370 -36.96 -26.24 -15.03
CA LEU A 370 -37.21 -26.99 -13.82
C LEU A 370 -36.19 -28.12 -13.69
N HIS A 371 -35.29 -27.98 -12.73
CA HIS A 371 -34.27 -28.96 -12.41
C HIS A 371 -34.70 -29.88 -11.27
N SER A 372 -34.47 -31.17 -11.44
CA SER A 372 -34.94 -32.20 -10.53
C SER A 372 -33.99 -33.39 -10.42
N ASP A 373 -34.14 -34.15 -9.35
CA ASP A 373 -33.50 -35.44 -9.19
C ASP A 373 -34.09 -36.51 -10.13
N ASN A 374 -33.49 -37.69 -10.16
CA ASN A 374 -33.91 -38.81 -11.03
C ASN A 374 -35.04 -39.67 -10.43
N GLY A 375 -35.80 -39.14 -9.47
CA GLY A 375 -36.86 -39.85 -8.76
C GLY A 375 -38.03 -40.27 -9.65
N SER A 376 -38.79 -41.29 -9.20
CA SER A 376 -39.92 -41.84 -9.94
C SER A 376 -41.01 -40.80 -10.28
N PRO A 377 -41.46 -39.93 -9.34
CA PRO A 377 -42.48 -38.90 -9.66
C PRO A 377 -41.98 -37.86 -10.64
N MET A 378 -40.66 -37.68 -10.72
CA MET A 378 -40.03 -36.69 -11.59
C MET A 378 -39.99 -37.15 -13.06
N LYS A 379 -40.28 -38.43 -13.32
CA LYS A 379 -40.29 -39.04 -14.65
C LYS A 379 -41.68 -39.48 -15.11
N GLY A 380 -42.72 -39.19 -14.32
CA GLY A 380 -44.08 -39.55 -14.68
C GLY A 380 -44.57 -38.83 -15.94
N SER A 381 -45.39 -39.51 -16.74
CA SER A 381 -45.96 -38.95 -17.98
C SER A 381 -46.80 -37.70 -17.73
N SER A 382 -47.64 -37.69 -16.68
CA SER A 382 -48.48 -36.54 -16.32
C SER A 382 -47.68 -35.28 -15.97
N MET A 383 -46.51 -35.47 -15.34
CA MET A 383 -45.57 -34.40 -15.03
C MET A 383 -44.93 -33.85 -16.29
N LEU A 384 -44.43 -34.69 -17.19
CA LEU A 384 -43.80 -34.25 -18.43
C LEU A 384 -44.78 -33.54 -19.37
N GLU A 385 -46.02 -34.03 -19.46
CA GLU A 385 -47.10 -33.40 -20.23
C GLU A 385 -47.43 -32.01 -19.66
N THR A 386 -47.52 -31.90 -18.32
CA THR A 386 -47.72 -30.63 -17.65
C THR A 386 -46.59 -29.65 -17.95
N LEU A 387 -45.32 -30.06 -17.84
CA LEU A 387 -44.18 -29.20 -18.15
C LEU A 387 -44.23 -28.71 -19.61
N TYR A 388 -44.54 -29.60 -20.55
CA TYR A 388 -44.69 -29.26 -21.95
C TYR A 388 -45.80 -28.21 -22.16
N SER A 389 -46.97 -28.41 -21.54
CA SER A 389 -48.10 -27.49 -21.64
C SER A 389 -47.81 -26.08 -21.08
N LEU A 390 -46.92 -26.00 -20.09
CA LEU A 390 -46.48 -24.75 -19.46
C LEU A 390 -45.25 -24.13 -20.14
N GLY A 391 -44.68 -24.77 -21.17
CA GLY A 391 -43.43 -24.32 -21.79
C GLY A 391 -42.21 -24.39 -20.89
N VAL A 392 -42.23 -25.27 -19.87
CA VAL A 392 -41.15 -25.44 -18.90
C VAL A 392 -40.19 -26.52 -19.36
N VAL A 393 -38.89 -26.20 -19.40
CA VAL A 393 -37.83 -27.12 -19.81
C VAL A 393 -37.43 -28.00 -18.62
N SER A 394 -37.51 -29.32 -18.76
CA SER A 394 -37.06 -30.25 -17.73
C SER A 394 -35.54 -30.45 -17.76
N SER A 395 -34.93 -30.53 -16.58
CA SER A 395 -33.52 -30.85 -16.40
C SER A 395 -33.35 -31.84 -15.27
N PHE A 396 -32.50 -32.86 -15.46
CA PHE A 396 -32.29 -33.92 -14.46
C PHE A 396 -30.83 -34.02 -14.02
N ASN A 397 -30.62 -34.48 -12.79
CA ASN A 397 -29.31 -34.90 -12.29
C ASN A 397 -28.68 -35.98 -13.17
N ARG A 398 -27.36 -36.16 -13.05
CA ARG A 398 -26.68 -37.29 -13.71
C ARG A 398 -27.19 -38.61 -13.11
N PRO A 399 -27.30 -39.68 -13.91
CA PRO A 399 -27.66 -40.98 -13.39
C PRO A 399 -26.71 -41.42 -12.27
N ARG A 400 -27.27 -41.83 -11.12
CA ARG A 400 -26.54 -42.31 -9.93
C ARG A 400 -25.66 -41.25 -9.24
N VAL A 401 -26.05 -39.98 -9.31
CA VAL A 401 -25.43 -38.88 -8.55
C VAL A 401 -26.53 -38.12 -7.79
N SER A 402 -26.50 -38.17 -6.46
CA SER A 402 -27.44 -37.45 -5.58
C SER A 402 -27.07 -35.99 -5.34
N ASN A 403 -25.80 -35.64 -5.50
CA ASN A 403 -25.27 -34.34 -5.05
C ASN A 403 -25.41 -33.19 -6.07
N ASP A 404 -26.06 -33.44 -7.21
CA ASP A 404 -26.17 -32.44 -8.29
C ASP A 404 -27.30 -31.40 -8.01
N ASN A 405 -28.06 -31.55 -6.90
CA ASN A 405 -29.14 -30.65 -6.45
C ASN A 405 -28.86 -30.00 -5.08
N ALA A 406 -27.67 -29.40 -4.93
CA ALA A 406 -27.20 -28.82 -3.66
C ALA A 406 -28.14 -27.74 -3.06
N TYR A 407 -28.95 -27.09 -3.88
CA TYR A 407 -29.88 -26.06 -3.42
C TYR A 407 -31.09 -26.63 -2.69
N ALA A 408 -31.67 -27.72 -3.18
CA ALA A 408 -32.73 -28.44 -2.49
C ALA A 408 -32.23 -29.02 -1.15
N GLU A 409 -31.03 -29.61 -1.14
CA GLU A 409 -30.42 -30.12 0.09
C GLU A 409 -30.23 -29.02 1.15
N SER A 410 -29.76 -27.84 0.73
CA SER A 410 -29.54 -26.69 1.63
C SER A 410 -30.84 -26.19 2.26
N ILE A 411 -31.95 -26.13 1.51
CA ILE A 411 -33.24 -25.72 2.07
C ILE A 411 -33.79 -26.78 3.03
N PHE A 412 -33.69 -28.07 2.71
CA PHE A 412 -34.15 -29.11 3.61
C PHE A 412 -33.34 -29.19 4.90
N LYS A 413 -32.03 -28.95 4.82
CA LYS A 413 -31.21 -28.76 6.01
C LYS A 413 -31.73 -27.60 6.85
N THR A 414 -31.99 -26.45 6.23
CA THR A 414 -32.54 -25.28 6.94
C THR A 414 -33.91 -25.58 7.58
N CYS A 415 -34.76 -26.33 6.89
CA CYS A 415 -36.05 -26.79 7.38
C CYS A 415 -35.92 -27.68 8.62
N LYS A 416 -35.05 -28.70 8.57
CA LYS A 416 -34.88 -29.67 9.66
C LYS A 416 -34.15 -29.09 10.88
N TYR A 417 -33.25 -28.13 10.68
CA TYR A 417 -32.48 -27.51 11.78
C TYR A 417 -33.25 -26.44 12.56
N ARG A 418 -34.49 -26.14 12.18
CA ARG A 418 -35.33 -25.18 12.91
C ARG A 418 -35.60 -25.67 14.34
N PRO A 419 -35.49 -24.81 15.37
CA PRO A 419 -35.75 -25.20 16.76
C PRO A 419 -37.18 -25.74 16.99
N ASP A 420 -38.14 -25.23 16.21
CA ASP A 420 -39.55 -25.62 16.21
C ASP A 420 -39.86 -26.78 15.24
N TYR A 421 -38.84 -27.45 14.67
CA TYR A 421 -39.06 -28.63 13.84
C TYR A 421 -39.59 -29.80 14.70
N PRO A 422 -40.73 -30.41 14.33
CA PRO A 422 -41.36 -31.43 15.17
C PRO A 422 -40.70 -32.79 14.97
N TYR A 423 -39.58 -33.01 15.66
CA TYR A 423 -38.84 -34.28 15.64
C TYR A 423 -39.66 -35.48 16.15
N LYS A 424 -40.71 -35.23 16.94
CA LYS A 424 -41.62 -36.27 17.44
C LYS A 424 -42.67 -36.70 16.41
N GLY A 425 -42.74 -36.05 15.25
CA GLY A 425 -43.74 -36.32 14.22
C GLY A 425 -44.90 -35.34 14.24
N PHE A 426 -45.61 -35.27 13.12
CA PHE A 426 -46.87 -34.56 12.95
C PHE A 426 -48.05 -35.52 13.18
N SER A 427 -49.05 -35.10 13.95
CA SER A 427 -50.22 -35.94 14.24
C SER A 427 -51.16 -36.07 13.04
N THR A 428 -51.24 -35.03 12.21
CA THR A 428 -52.08 -35.00 11.01
C THR A 428 -51.35 -34.31 9.86
N ILE A 429 -51.80 -34.57 8.62
CA ILE A 429 -51.28 -33.89 7.44
C ILE A 429 -51.53 -32.37 7.49
N ASP A 430 -52.63 -31.93 8.09
CA ASP A 430 -52.97 -30.51 8.19
C ASP A 430 -52.10 -29.78 9.22
N GLU A 431 -51.66 -30.47 10.27
CA GLU A 431 -50.64 -29.96 11.19
C GLU A 431 -49.30 -29.75 10.45
N ALA A 432 -48.90 -30.74 9.63
CA ALA A 432 -47.71 -30.63 8.78
C ALA A 432 -47.83 -29.44 7.80
N ARG A 433 -48.98 -29.30 7.13
CA ARG A 433 -49.23 -28.18 6.20
C ARG A 433 -49.18 -26.84 6.91
N SER A 434 -49.81 -26.74 8.08
CA SER A 434 -49.81 -25.52 8.89
C SER A 434 -48.40 -25.14 9.34
N TRP A 435 -47.57 -26.11 9.68
CA TRP A 435 -46.18 -25.87 10.05
C TRP A 435 -45.33 -25.44 8.84
N VAL A 436 -45.42 -26.15 7.70
CA VAL A 436 -44.66 -25.78 6.50
C VAL A 436 -45.09 -24.42 5.94
N LEU A 437 -46.38 -24.05 6.08
CA LEU A 437 -46.84 -22.69 5.76
C LEU A 437 -46.09 -21.63 6.59
N LYS A 438 -46.03 -21.81 7.92
CA LYS A 438 -45.29 -20.91 8.81
C LYS A 438 -43.80 -20.89 8.48
N PHE A 439 -43.21 -22.06 8.22
CA PHE A 439 -41.81 -22.19 7.84
C PHE A 439 -41.51 -21.46 6.53
N SER A 440 -42.29 -21.70 5.48
CA SER A 440 -42.08 -21.10 4.15
C SER A 440 -42.22 -19.58 4.20
N HIS A 441 -43.18 -19.05 4.98
CA HIS A 441 -43.32 -17.62 5.20
C HIS A 441 -42.10 -17.05 5.93
N TRP A 442 -41.71 -17.63 7.06
CA TRP A 442 -40.52 -17.20 7.78
C TRP A 442 -39.26 -17.26 6.90
N TYR A 443 -39.08 -18.33 6.15
CA TYR A 443 -37.91 -18.52 5.30
C TYR A 443 -37.87 -17.46 4.18
N ASN A 444 -38.98 -17.21 3.51
CA ASN A 444 -39.02 -16.23 2.43
C ASN A 444 -38.87 -14.78 2.91
N PHE A 445 -39.49 -14.40 4.03
CA PHE A 445 -39.60 -13.01 4.44
C PHE A 445 -38.62 -12.59 5.56
N ASN A 446 -38.32 -13.49 6.50
CA ASN A 446 -37.54 -13.16 7.70
C ASN A 446 -36.12 -13.73 7.66
N HIS A 447 -35.92 -14.95 7.16
CA HIS A 447 -34.62 -15.62 7.17
C HIS A 447 -33.60 -14.84 6.33
N LYS A 448 -32.43 -14.56 6.93
CA LYS A 448 -31.32 -13.89 6.25
C LYS A 448 -30.36 -14.94 5.68
N HIS A 449 -30.50 -15.20 4.38
CA HIS A 449 -29.83 -16.33 3.75
C HIS A 449 -28.39 -15.97 3.36
N SER A 450 -27.42 -16.74 3.85
CA SER A 450 -25.99 -16.45 3.67
C SER A 450 -25.55 -16.47 2.20
N GLY A 451 -26.09 -17.41 1.41
CA GLY A 451 -25.80 -17.55 -0.02
C GLY A 451 -26.27 -16.38 -0.90
N ILE A 452 -27.06 -15.45 -0.35
CA ILE A 452 -27.49 -14.21 -1.02
C ILE A 452 -27.14 -12.99 -0.15
N LYS A 453 -25.99 -13.03 0.53
CA LYS A 453 -25.47 -11.92 1.33
C LYS A 453 -26.45 -11.41 2.38
N TYR A 454 -27.16 -12.33 3.03
CA TYR A 454 -28.03 -12.05 4.18
C TYR A 454 -29.15 -11.05 3.88
N VAL A 455 -29.66 -11.00 2.66
CA VAL A 455 -31.01 -10.49 2.38
C VAL A 455 -32.00 -11.65 2.53
N SER A 456 -33.30 -11.35 2.68
CA SER A 456 -34.29 -12.43 2.64
C SER A 456 -34.52 -12.90 1.21
N PRO A 457 -34.90 -14.17 1.00
CA PRO A 457 -35.20 -14.68 -0.32
C PRO A 457 -36.23 -13.83 -1.09
N HIS A 458 -37.27 -13.36 -0.40
CA HIS A 458 -38.26 -12.45 -0.99
C HIS A 458 -37.64 -11.11 -1.41
N GLN A 459 -36.76 -10.51 -0.59
CA GLN A 459 -36.07 -9.26 -0.94
C GLN A 459 -35.20 -9.40 -2.19
N ARG A 460 -34.52 -10.54 -2.37
CA ARG A 460 -33.76 -10.82 -3.60
C ARG A 460 -34.69 -11.02 -4.79
N HIS A 461 -35.77 -11.77 -4.59
CA HIS A 461 -36.71 -12.11 -5.64
C HIS A 461 -37.48 -10.89 -6.19
N SER A 462 -37.83 -9.94 -5.31
CA SER A 462 -38.56 -8.71 -5.65
C SER A 462 -37.67 -7.55 -6.13
N GLY A 463 -36.35 -7.76 -6.23
CA GLY A 463 -35.40 -6.72 -6.67
C GLY A 463 -34.93 -5.74 -5.58
N LEU A 464 -35.48 -5.81 -4.35
CA LEU A 464 -35.15 -4.91 -3.24
C LEU A 464 -33.72 -5.10 -2.68
N ALA A 465 -33.02 -6.19 -3.05
CA ALA A 465 -31.72 -6.51 -2.50
C ALA A 465 -30.63 -5.46 -2.82
N GLY A 466 -30.72 -4.77 -3.96
CA GLY A 466 -29.74 -3.75 -4.37
C GLY A 466 -29.63 -2.63 -3.35
N ASP A 467 -30.76 -1.99 -3.05
CA ASP A 467 -30.83 -0.85 -2.13
C ASP A 467 -30.43 -1.24 -0.71
N ILE A 468 -30.88 -2.43 -0.25
CA ILE A 468 -30.54 -2.94 1.07
C ILE A 468 -29.03 -3.13 1.22
N LEU A 469 -28.37 -3.67 0.19
CA LEU A 469 -26.94 -3.93 0.24
C LEU A 469 -26.11 -2.66 0.04
N ALA A 470 -26.58 -1.70 -0.76
CA ALA A 470 -25.98 -0.37 -0.88
C ALA A 470 -25.97 0.34 0.49
N ASN A 471 -27.12 0.42 1.16
CA ASN A 471 -27.22 1.00 2.50
C ASN A 471 -26.29 0.29 3.51
N ARG A 472 -26.20 -1.05 3.46
CA ARG A 472 -25.25 -1.80 4.31
C ARG A 472 -23.79 -1.44 4.05
N LYS A 473 -23.40 -1.20 2.80
CA LYS A 473 -22.04 -0.75 2.47
C LYS A 473 -21.78 0.61 3.09
N GLU A 474 -22.71 1.56 2.96
CA GLU A 474 -22.59 2.90 3.54
C GLU A 474 -22.46 2.84 5.07
N VAL A 475 -23.30 2.06 5.75
CA VAL A 475 -23.22 1.87 7.21
C VAL A 475 -21.87 1.28 7.63
N TYR A 476 -21.40 0.25 6.94
CA TYR A 476 -20.12 -0.39 7.26
C TYR A 476 -18.94 0.53 6.97
N GLN A 477 -19.00 1.32 5.91
CA GLN A 477 -17.97 2.29 5.56
C GLN A 477 -17.92 3.42 6.58
N GLY A 478 -19.07 4.01 6.94
CA GLY A 478 -19.14 5.05 7.97
C GLY A 478 -18.66 4.56 9.34
N ALA A 479 -18.99 3.31 9.71
CA ALA A 479 -18.49 2.71 10.95
C ALA A 479 -16.96 2.52 10.93
N LYS A 480 -16.41 2.11 9.78
CA LYS A 480 -14.96 1.97 9.58
C LYS A 480 -14.24 3.31 9.63
N ASP A 481 -14.82 4.34 9.02
CA ASP A 481 -14.24 5.68 8.99
C ASP A 481 -14.24 6.31 10.39
N ALA A 482 -15.26 6.03 11.20
CA ALA A 482 -15.33 6.50 12.60
C ALA A 482 -14.34 5.80 13.54
N HIS A 483 -14.04 4.52 13.31
CA HIS A 483 -13.24 3.68 14.20
C HIS A 483 -12.24 2.79 13.45
N PRO A 484 -11.29 3.36 12.68
CA PRO A 484 -10.42 2.59 11.78
C PRO A 484 -9.60 1.51 12.51
N GLU A 485 -9.31 1.69 13.79
CA GLU A 485 -8.59 0.74 14.65
C GLU A 485 -9.28 -0.63 14.80
N ARG A 486 -10.61 -0.71 14.57
CA ARG A 486 -11.36 -1.97 14.67
C ARG A 486 -11.32 -2.80 13.38
N TRP A 487 -10.76 -2.27 12.30
CA TRP A 487 -10.68 -2.95 11.01
C TRP A 487 -9.24 -3.24 10.62
N SER A 488 -8.93 -4.52 10.37
CA SER A 488 -7.64 -4.96 9.83
C SER A 488 -7.55 -4.84 8.30
N GLY A 489 -8.66 -4.55 7.61
CA GLY A 489 -8.74 -4.56 6.16
C GLY A 489 -10.03 -3.91 5.62
N ASN A 490 -10.49 -4.37 4.46
CA ASN A 490 -11.72 -3.85 3.83
C ASN A 490 -12.99 -4.24 4.61
N ILE A 491 -14.07 -3.49 4.39
CA ILE A 491 -15.38 -3.83 4.93
C ILE A 491 -15.87 -5.17 4.37
N ARG A 492 -16.88 -5.76 5.02
CA ARG A 492 -17.52 -6.99 4.57
C ARG A 492 -18.01 -6.84 3.12
N ASN A 493 -17.73 -7.84 2.28
CA ASN A 493 -18.22 -7.88 0.91
C ASN A 493 -19.74 -8.14 0.87
N TRP A 494 -20.48 -7.13 0.39
CA TRP A 494 -21.93 -7.12 0.21
C TRP A 494 -22.37 -7.23 -1.26
N ASP A 495 -21.46 -7.52 -2.19
CA ASP A 495 -21.77 -7.68 -3.62
C ASP A 495 -22.50 -8.99 -3.90
N LEU A 496 -23.60 -8.93 -4.63
CA LEU A 496 -24.31 -10.11 -5.11
C LEU A 496 -23.73 -10.57 -6.45
N PRO A 497 -23.65 -11.88 -6.68
CA PRO A 497 -23.30 -12.39 -8.00
C PRO A 497 -24.38 -11.98 -9.01
N LYS A 498 -23.93 -11.63 -10.22
CA LYS A 498 -24.83 -11.33 -11.35
C LYS A 498 -25.50 -12.58 -11.88
N GLU A 499 -24.78 -13.70 -11.81
CA GLU A 499 -25.16 -15.00 -12.34
C GLU A 499 -25.13 -16.04 -11.24
N VAL A 500 -26.16 -16.88 -11.19
CA VAL A 500 -26.26 -18.00 -10.26
C VAL A 500 -26.36 -19.28 -11.08
N TYR A 501 -25.35 -20.12 -10.94
CA TYR A 501 -25.30 -21.40 -11.63
C TYR A 501 -25.92 -22.50 -10.76
N LEU A 502 -26.63 -23.43 -11.41
CA LEU A 502 -27.09 -24.68 -10.80
C LEU A 502 -25.89 -25.56 -10.40
N ASN A 503 -25.00 -25.81 -11.37
CA ASN A 503 -23.73 -26.50 -11.19
C ASN A 503 -22.65 -25.66 -11.87
N PRO A 504 -21.65 -25.09 -11.16
CA PRO A 504 -20.63 -24.28 -11.80
C PRO A 504 -19.71 -25.14 -12.68
N GLU A 505 -19.41 -24.68 -13.90
CA GLU A 505 -18.40 -25.33 -14.75
C GLU A 505 -17.01 -25.22 -14.09
N GLN A 506 -16.21 -26.28 -14.16
CA GLN A 506 -14.87 -26.31 -13.53
C GLN A 506 -13.92 -25.18 -14.01
N ASN A 507 -14.22 -24.52 -15.12
CA ASN A 507 -13.44 -23.41 -15.65
C ASN A 507 -13.73 -22.05 -14.95
N SER A 508 -14.89 -21.86 -14.32
CA SER A 508 -15.23 -20.58 -13.66
C SER A 508 -14.69 -20.45 -12.24
N VAL A 509 -14.51 -21.57 -11.53
CA VAL A 509 -14.02 -21.60 -10.13
C VAL A 509 -12.55 -21.15 -10.01
N LYS A 510 -11.77 -21.25 -11.09
CA LYS A 510 -10.37 -20.75 -11.12
C LYS A 510 -10.26 -19.24 -11.30
N ALA A 511 -11.30 -18.56 -11.77
CA ALA A 511 -11.25 -17.12 -12.05
C ALA A 511 -11.62 -16.26 -10.84
N GLU A 512 -12.43 -16.77 -9.90
CA GLU A 512 -12.84 -16.02 -8.69
C GLU A 512 -11.94 -16.23 -7.47
N SER A 513 -10.93 -17.10 -7.57
CA SER A 513 -9.98 -17.41 -6.51
C SER A 513 -8.57 -16.81 -6.72
N ALA A 514 -8.42 -15.91 -7.71
CA ALA A 514 -7.17 -15.25 -8.07
C ALA A 514 -7.14 -13.77 -7.65
#